data_AF-A0A9D9GF82-F1
#
_entry.id   AF-A0A9D9GF82-F1
#
_cell.length_a   1.000
_cell.length_b   1.000
_cell.length_c   1.000
_cell.angle_alpha   90.00
_cell.angle_beta   90.00
_cell.angle_gamma   90.00
#
_symmetry.space_group_name_H-M   'P 1'
#
loop_
_entity.id
_entity.type
_entity.pdbx_description
1 polymer ?
#
loop_
_entity_poly.entity_id
_entity_poly.type
_entity_poly.pdbx_seq_one_letter_code
_entity_poly.pdbx_strand_id
1 'polypeptide(L)'
;MVRRWLLFAFVLLLVGCQLRRSVVCSSGGYVAQPDTTRLVSLPASVLYVLAREYESVYDSTRPKYYAPESEAVRLRQGMSMEKYMEERLMELFPHLVYEGMLRKMHRAALSMLSEHRNQLQVSSGEFSDVRVSESLSGDAFYPYQGDEREAVFMSMSVAEKGVYDKLNALADSAGFARMCDFERIVVEDSTWCLDASMLTDSVPYFLEENLGVSLLLSGIGSAMFYRVIQSKARAEYVAECFYPGGAKDGMRGDAFKHIYVNMLLRRYTSERLAWLIMDVYWEAVGNNAPCDMVMDLHNNQIGRSRLYSEFRGDDRYDWKSWAGNVLRFIEDTTSNSAYQSWNKELPLHFIRAAEEHANPLHYLYWNKSQP
;
A
#
# COMPACT_ATOMS: atom_id res chain seq x y z
N MET A 1 -74.83 -25.83 -0.82
CA MET A 1 -74.45 -25.43 -2.19
C MET A 1 -73.11 -24.71 -2.10
N VAL A 2 -72.02 -25.47 -2.11
CA VAL A 2 -71.27 -25.88 -3.33
C VAL A 2 -70.36 -24.71 -3.73
N ARG A 3 -69.13 -24.74 -3.20
CA ARG A 3 -67.91 -25.15 -3.94
C ARG A 3 -67.53 -24.15 -5.01
N ARG A 4 -66.35 -23.53 -4.85
CA ARG A 4 -65.12 -23.77 -5.64
C ARG A 4 -64.04 -22.80 -5.11
N TRP A 5 -63.27 -23.21 -4.09
CA TRP A 5 -61.86 -23.67 -4.12
C TRP A 5 -60.92 -22.55 -3.64
N LEU A 6 -60.33 -22.55 -2.43
CA LEU A 6 -59.37 -23.48 -1.78
C LEU A 6 -58.05 -23.64 -2.54
N LEU A 7 -57.01 -23.01 -1.97
CA LEU A 7 -55.55 -23.28 -1.92
C LEU A 7 -54.87 -21.88 -1.92
N PHE A 8 -54.18 -21.36 -0.90
CA PHE A 8 -53.57 -21.94 0.29
C PHE A 8 -53.49 -20.84 1.36
N ALA A 9 -54.17 -21.04 2.49
CA ALA A 9 -53.78 -20.45 3.76
C ALA A 9 -53.22 -21.62 4.58
N PHE A 10 -51.91 -21.66 4.82
CA PHE A 10 -51.28 -22.42 5.88
C PHE A 10 -49.81 -22.00 5.97
N VAL A 11 -49.29 -21.86 7.20
CA VAL A 11 -47.93 -21.40 7.59
C VAL A 11 -47.88 -19.88 7.88
N LEU A 12 -48.44 -19.44 9.01
CA LEU A 12 -47.74 -19.11 10.28
C LEU A 12 -47.12 -17.69 10.24
N LEU A 13 -47.60 -16.61 10.87
CA LEU A 13 -47.92 -16.40 12.30
C LEU A 13 -47.19 -17.36 13.24
N LEU A 14 -46.02 -16.95 13.74
CA LEU A 14 -45.48 -17.13 15.10
C LEU A 14 -43.93 -17.05 15.09
N VAL A 15 -43.35 -16.30 16.06
CA VAL A 15 -41.95 -16.37 16.55
C VAL A 15 -40.92 -15.69 15.62
N GLY A 16 -40.19 -14.62 15.95
CA GLY A 16 -39.76 -14.16 17.27
C GLY A 16 -38.64 -15.03 17.84
N CYS A 17 -37.49 -15.19 17.17
CA CYS A 17 -36.19 -15.48 17.82
C CYS A 17 -35.06 -15.67 16.79
N GLN A 18 -33.91 -15.08 17.12
CA GLN A 18 -32.54 -15.43 16.73
C GLN A 18 -32.36 -16.59 15.74
N LEU A 19 -31.85 -16.28 14.55
CA LEU A 19 -31.04 -17.22 13.78
C LEU A 19 -29.58 -16.76 13.85
N ARG A 20 -28.88 -17.28 14.86
CA ARG A 20 -27.47 -17.64 14.73
C ARG A 20 -27.33 -18.38 13.40
N ARG A 21 -26.59 -17.84 12.44
CA ARG A 21 -26.00 -18.68 11.41
C ARG A 21 -24.91 -19.49 12.07
N SER A 22 -25.26 -20.73 12.44
CA SER A 22 -24.32 -21.83 12.47
C SER A 22 -23.63 -21.89 11.11
N VAL A 23 -22.31 -21.71 11.10
CA VAL A 23 -21.46 -22.08 9.97
C VAL A 23 -21.59 -23.59 9.82
N VAL A 24 -22.47 -24.02 8.92
CA VAL A 24 -22.48 -25.38 8.41
C VAL A 24 -21.52 -25.36 7.22
N CYS A 25 -20.38 -26.03 7.37
CA CYS A 25 -19.56 -26.45 6.25
C CYS A 25 -20.40 -27.38 5.36
N SER A 26 -21.04 -26.84 4.33
CA SER A 26 -21.61 -27.63 3.23
C SER A 26 -20.63 -27.64 2.06
N SER A 27 -19.94 -28.76 1.93
CA SER A 27 -19.24 -29.21 0.73
C SER A 27 -20.18 -29.22 -0.48
N GLY A 28 -19.79 -28.59 -1.58
CA GLY A 28 -20.45 -28.72 -2.88
C GLY A 28 -20.97 -27.42 -3.50
N GLY A 29 -20.17 -26.35 -3.51
CA GLY A 29 -20.40 -25.17 -4.34
C GLY A 29 -19.46 -25.21 -5.54
N TYR A 30 -19.97 -24.89 -6.73
CA TYR A 30 -19.16 -24.63 -7.93
C TYR A 30 -18.09 -23.60 -7.54
N VAL A 31 -16.84 -24.04 -7.41
CA VAL A 31 -15.72 -23.13 -7.14
C VAL A 31 -15.49 -22.38 -8.43
N ALA A 32 -15.87 -21.10 -8.47
CA ALA A 32 -15.52 -20.23 -9.58
C ALA A 32 -14.01 -20.35 -9.83
N GLN A 33 -13.63 -20.72 -11.04
CA GLN A 33 -12.22 -20.79 -11.42
C GLN A 33 -11.64 -19.37 -11.34
N PRO A 34 -10.50 -19.17 -10.68
CA PRO A 34 -9.88 -17.84 -10.58
C PRO A 34 -9.53 -17.32 -11.98
N ASP A 35 -9.78 -16.02 -12.21
CA ASP A 35 -9.42 -15.37 -13.48
C ASP A 35 -7.90 -15.22 -13.57
N THR A 36 -7.27 -16.09 -14.37
CA THR A 36 -5.81 -16.08 -14.59
C THR A 36 -5.34 -14.96 -15.51
N THR A 37 -6.25 -14.22 -16.14
CA THR A 37 -5.90 -13.14 -17.07
C THR A 37 -5.54 -11.84 -16.34
N ARG A 38 -6.04 -11.65 -15.11
CA ARG A 38 -5.84 -10.43 -14.33
C ARG A 38 -4.96 -10.67 -13.10
N LEU A 39 -4.37 -9.59 -12.60
CA LEU A 39 -3.78 -9.57 -11.26
C LEU A 39 -4.90 -9.24 -10.26
N VAL A 40 -4.85 -9.87 -9.09
CA VAL A 40 -5.84 -9.64 -8.04
C VAL A 40 -5.29 -8.68 -6.99
N SER A 41 -6.18 -7.85 -6.46
CA SER A 41 -5.90 -7.04 -5.28
C SER A 41 -5.97 -7.92 -4.03
N LEU A 42 -5.06 -7.70 -3.09
CA LEU A 42 -5.02 -8.40 -1.81
C LEU A 42 -4.84 -7.43 -0.65
N PRO A 43 -5.46 -7.69 0.52
CA PRO A 43 -5.31 -6.85 1.69
C PRO A 43 -3.85 -6.81 2.17
N ALA A 44 -3.33 -5.59 2.39
CA ALA A 44 -1.97 -5.40 2.89
C ALA A 44 -1.71 -6.16 4.19
N SER A 45 -2.65 -6.13 5.13
CA SER A 45 -2.53 -6.83 6.41
C SER A 45 -2.29 -8.33 6.24
N VAL A 46 -2.93 -8.96 5.25
CA VAL A 46 -2.70 -10.38 4.93
C VAL A 46 -1.27 -10.58 4.45
N LEU A 47 -0.80 -9.73 3.53
CA LEU A 47 0.57 -9.85 3.00
C LEU A 47 1.62 -9.67 4.08
N TYR A 48 1.44 -8.69 4.98
CA TYR A 48 2.29 -8.51 6.15
C TYR A 48 2.32 -9.75 7.04
N VAL A 49 1.13 -10.27 7.39
CA VAL A 49 1.03 -11.43 8.29
C VAL A 49 1.64 -12.66 7.67
N LEU A 50 1.41 -12.94 6.38
CA LEU A 50 2.01 -14.10 5.72
C LEU A 50 3.53 -13.98 5.62
N ALA A 51 4.05 -12.77 5.39
CA ALA A 51 5.48 -12.50 5.41
C ALA A 51 6.08 -12.75 6.81
N ARG A 52 5.46 -12.21 7.86
CA ARG A 52 5.85 -12.45 9.26
C ARG A 52 5.71 -13.91 9.64
N GLU A 53 4.65 -14.58 9.21
CA GLU A 53 4.38 -15.98 9.49
C GLU A 53 5.50 -16.86 8.92
N TYR A 54 5.96 -16.57 7.69
CA TYR A 54 7.13 -17.22 7.11
C TYR A 54 8.38 -17.00 7.96
N GLU A 55 8.68 -15.76 8.35
CA GLU A 55 9.83 -15.45 9.21
C GLU A 55 9.75 -16.19 10.56
N SER A 56 8.57 -16.23 11.19
CA SER A 56 8.34 -16.86 12.49
C SER A 56 8.40 -18.40 12.45
N VAL A 57 8.20 -19.03 11.28
CA VAL A 57 8.41 -20.48 11.12
C VAL A 57 9.88 -20.87 11.33
N TYR A 58 10.82 -19.98 11.00
CA TYR A 58 12.26 -20.23 11.13
C TYR A 58 12.89 -19.56 12.37
N ASP A 59 12.12 -18.81 13.14
CA ASP A 59 12.55 -18.19 14.40
C ASP A 59 12.38 -19.17 15.57
N SER A 60 13.48 -19.51 16.25
CA SER A 60 13.49 -20.44 17.39
C SER A 60 12.85 -19.88 18.65
N THR A 61 12.52 -18.59 18.67
CA THR A 61 11.92 -17.92 19.84
C THR A 61 10.38 -17.90 19.80
N ARG A 62 9.76 -18.26 18.66
CA ARG A 62 8.32 -18.07 18.44
C ARG A 62 7.51 -19.35 18.71
N PRO A 63 6.29 -19.24 19.26
CA PRO A 63 5.38 -20.38 19.44
C PRO A 63 5.10 -21.15 18.14
N LYS A 64 5.11 -20.41 17.02
CA LYS A 64 4.96 -20.94 15.66
C LYS A 64 5.88 -22.12 15.37
N TYR A 65 7.07 -22.18 15.98
CA TYR A 65 8.04 -23.28 15.85
C TYR A 65 7.48 -24.66 16.27
N TYR A 66 6.48 -24.70 17.15
CA TYR A 66 5.94 -25.94 17.74
C TYR A 66 4.65 -26.42 17.06
N ALA A 67 4.24 -25.79 15.94
CA ALA A 67 3.04 -26.17 15.21
C ALA A 67 3.32 -27.27 14.16
N PRO A 68 2.43 -28.27 13.99
CA PRO A 68 2.56 -29.29 12.95
C PRO A 68 2.72 -28.72 11.53
N GLU A 69 1.98 -27.64 11.25
CA GLU A 69 2.01 -26.95 9.97
C GLU A 69 3.37 -26.26 9.74
N SER A 70 4.03 -25.75 10.79
CA SER A 70 5.37 -25.15 10.68
C SER A 70 6.46 -26.19 10.48
N GLU A 71 6.33 -27.36 11.11
CA GLU A 71 7.19 -28.50 10.80
C GLU A 71 7.05 -28.93 9.34
N ALA A 72 5.80 -29.00 8.85
CA ALA A 72 5.53 -29.31 7.45
C ALA A 72 6.15 -28.28 6.49
N VAL A 73 6.25 -27.00 6.86
CA VAL A 73 6.91 -25.97 6.06
C VAL A 73 8.43 -26.16 6.07
N ARG A 74 9.05 -26.42 7.24
CA ARG A 74 10.51 -26.60 7.37
C ARG A 74 11.02 -27.87 6.69
N LEU A 75 10.24 -28.94 6.71
CA LEU A 75 10.58 -30.20 6.05
C LEU A 75 10.56 -30.10 4.52
N ARG A 76 9.91 -29.06 3.96
CA ARG A 76 9.90 -28.80 2.52
C ARG A 76 11.21 -28.11 2.11
N GLN A 77 12.17 -28.91 1.65
CA GLN A 77 13.40 -28.39 1.06
C GLN A 77 13.10 -27.41 -0.07
N GLY A 78 13.72 -26.24 -0.03
CA GLY A 78 13.59 -25.21 -1.07
C GLY A 78 12.31 -24.36 -1.00
N MET A 79 11.60 -24.35 0.14
CA MET A 79 10.46 -23.44 0.32
C MET A 79 10.91 -21.97 0.40
N SER A 80 10.75 -21.23 -0.70
CA SER A 80 10.95 -19.79 -0.70
C SER A 80 9.77 -19.05 -0.05
N MET A 81 10.03 -17.83 0.42
CA MET A 81 8.97 -16.94 0.92
C MET A 81 7.88 -16.68 -0.13
N GLU A 82 8.28 -16.50 -1.40
CA GLU A 82 7.34 -16.37 -2.53
C GLU A 82 6.41 -17.59 -2.62
N LYS A 83 6.97 -18.80 -2.64
CA LYS A 83 6.16 -20.03 -2.74
C LYS A 83 5.26 -20.21 -1.52
N TYR A 84 5.79 -19.93 -0.33
CA TYR A 84 5.03 -19.98 0.90
C TYR A 84 3.83 -19.03 0.87
N MET A 85 4.06 -17.75 0.54
CA MET A 85 2.99 -16.75 0.47
C MET A 85 1.93 -17.14 -0.57
N GLU A 86 2.34 -17.69 -1.72
CA GLU A 86 1.39 -18.12 -2.77
C GLU A 86 0.47 -19.23 -2.27
N GLU A 87 1.03 -20.28 -1.68
CA GLU A 87 0.25 -21.39 -1.11
C GLU A 87 -0.71 -20.89 -0.01
N ARG A 88 -0.23 -20.03 0.89
CA ARG A 88 -1.06 -19.46 1.96
C ARG A 88 -2.18 -18.55 1.41
N LEU A 89 -1.90 -17.78 0.36
CA LEU A 89 -2.90 -16.94 -0.30
C LEU A 89 -3.97 -17.76 -1.02
N MET A 90 -3.59 -18.90 -1.63
CA MET A 90 -4.56 -19.84 -2.22
C MET A 90 -5.47 -20.46 -1.16
N GLU A 91 -4.95 -20.74 0.04
CA GLU A 91 -5.77 -21.22 1.15
C GLU A 91 -6.74 -20.17 1.68
N LEU A 92 -6.30 -18.91 1.77
CA LEU A 92 -7.11 -17.81 2.28
C LEU A 92 -8.14 -17.33 1.26
N PHE A 93 -7.77 -17.25 -0.01
CA PHE A 93 -8.60 -16.70 -1.09
C PHE A 93 -8.69 -17.66 -2.29
N PRO A 94 -9.29 -18.86 -2.12
CA PRO A 94 -9.26 -19.91 -3.14
C PRO A 94 -10.02 -19.57 -4.43
N HIS A 95 -10.87 -18.54 -4.42
CA HIS A 95 -11.63 -18.05 -5.57
C HIS A 95 -10.91 -16.92 -6.33
N LEU A 96 -9.87 -16.33 -5.73
CA LEU A 96 -9.15 -15.18 -6.30
C LEU A 96 -7.72 -15.55 -6.70
N VAL A 97 -7.04 -16.37 -5.90
CA VAL A 97 -5.62 -16.64 -6.04
C VAL A 97 -5.38 -17.94 -6.80
N TYR A 98 -4.37 -17.94 -7.68
CA TYR A 98 -3.98 -19.08 -8.50
C TYR A 98 -2.48 -19.37 -8.42
N GLU A 99 -2.09 -20.61 -8.74
CA GLU A 99 -0.68 -21.01 -8.77
C GLU A 99 0.10 -20.21 -9.82
N GLY A 100 1.30 -19.74 -9.45
CA GLY A 100 2.16 -18.90 -10.28
C GLY A 100 1.77 -17.43 -10.33
N MET A 101 0.73 -17.00 -9.61
CA MET A 101 0.32 -15.60 -9.51
C MET A 101 1.41 -14.71 -8.93
N LEU A 102 2.06 -15.11 -7.83
CA LEU A 102 3.12 -14.29 -7.21
C LEU A 102 4.34 -14.19 -8.11
N ARG A 103 4.70 -15.27 -8.79
CA ARG A 103 5.79 -15.25 -9.78
C ARG A 103 5.45 -14.36 -10.97
N LYS A 104 4.20 -14.40 -11.46
CA LYS A 104 3.72 -13.51 -12.53
C LYS A 104 3.80 -12.05 -12.09
N MET A 105 3.41 -11.75 -10.86
CA MET A 105 3.47 -10.40 -10.28
C MET A 105 4.90 -9.92 -10.06
N HIS A 106 5.78 -10.78 -9.55
CA HIS A 106 7.19 -10.47 -9.39
C HIS A 106 7.86 -10.20 -10.75
N ARG A 107 7.58 -11.01 -11.77
CA ARG A 107 8.07 -10.76 -13.14
C ARG A 107 7.51 -9.49 -13.74
N ALA A 108 6.22 -9.21 -13.54
CA ALA A 108 5.61 -7.97 -13.97
C ALA A 108 6.33 -6.78 -13.31
N ALA A 109 6.50 -6.80 -11.98
CA ALA A 109 7.22 -5.77 -11.24
C ALA A 109 8.66 -5.58 -11.75
N LEU A 110 9.40 -6.66 -12.02
CA LEU A 110 10.75 -6.59 -12.59
C LEU A 110 10.78 -6.06 -14.03
N SER A 111 9.81 -6.44 -14.87
CA SER A 111 9.69 -5.91 -16.24
C SER A 111 9.45 -4.42 -16.21
N MET A 112 8.55 -3.97 -15.35
CA MET A 112 8.21 -2.55 -15.19
C MET A 112 9.40 -1.75 -14.68
N LEU A 113 10.16 -2.31 -13.73
CA LEU A 113 11.42 -1.72 -13.28
C LEU A 113 12.44 -1.57 -14.42
N SER A 114 12.56 -2.59 -15.26
CA SER A 114 13.45 -2.57 -16.42
C SER A 114 13.00 -1.55 -17.47
N GLU A 115 11.72 -1.54 -17.81
CA GLU A 115 11.11 -0.61 -18.76
C GLU A 115 11.25 0.85 -18.30
N HIS A 116 10.94 1.12 -17.04
CA HIS A 116 11.06 2.47 -16.47
C HIS A 116 12.52 2.93 -16.40
N ARG A 117 13.45 2.04 -16.02
CA ARG A 117 14.89 2.33 -16.07
C ARG A 117 15.33 2.68 -17.49
N ASN A 118 14.85 1.96 -18.49
CA ASN A 118 15.17 2.22 -19.90
C ASN A 118 14.54 3.53 -20.40
N GLN A 119 13.30 3.84 -19.99
CA GLN A 119 12.66 5.12 -20.31
C GLN A 119 13.44 6.29 -19.73
N LEU A 120 13.88 6.20 -18.48
CA LEU A 120 14.76 7.20 -17.86
C LEU A 120 16.08 7.32 -18.62
N GLN A 121 16.70 6.20 -19.02
CA GLN A 121 17.94 6.19 -19.81
C GLN A 121 17.80 6.79 -21.21
N VAL A 122 16.64 6.64 -21.86
CA VAL A 122 16.35 7.20 -23.19
C VAL A 122 15.98 8.68 -23.11
N SER A 123 15.36 9.13 -22.01
CA SER A 123 15.21 10.56 -21.71
C SER A 123 16.48 11.22 -21.18
N SER A 124 17.50 10.43 -20.83
CA SER A 124 18.73 10.91 -20.22
C SER A 124 19.92 10.98 -21.18
N GLY A 125 19.80 11.82 -22.20
CA GLY A 125 20.97 12.63 -22.59
C GLY A 125 21.46 13.49 -21.41
N GLU A 126 20.62 13.72 -20.39
CA GLU A 126 20.89 14.68 -19.29
C GLU A 126 20.73 14.15 -17.85
N PHE A 127 20.23 12.93 -17.58
CA PHE A 127 20.31 12.32 -16.23
C PHE A 127 21.65 11.61 -15.95
N SER A 128 22.75 12.08 -16.55
CA SER A 128 24.10 11.57 -16.25
C SER A 128 24.58 11.96 -14.84
N ASP A 129 23.80 12.73 -14.09
CA ASP A 129 24.08 13.11 -12.70
C ASP A 129 23.11 12.49 -11.69
N VAL A 130 22.67 11.24 -11.90
CA VAL A 130 22.55 10.32 -10.75
C VAL A 130 23.97 9.96 -10.27
N ARG A 131 24.76 10.99 -9.94
CA ARG A 131 25.79 10.84 -8.92
C ARG A 131 25.00 10.52 -7.67
N VAL A 132 24.94 9.22 -7.38
CA VAL A 132 24.77 8.71 -6.03
C VAL A 132 25.71 9.54 -5.17
N SER A 133 25.18 10.58 -4.52
CA SER A 133 25.94 11.32 -3.53
C SER A 133 26.14 10.36 -2.37
N GLU A 134 27.26 9.66 -2.40
CA GLU A 134 27.92 9.13 -1.22
C GLU A 134 28.37 10.32 -0.36
N SER A 135 27.42 11.09 0.20
CA SER A 135 27.59 11.97 1.37
C SER A 135 26.40 12.90 1.54
N LEU A 136 25.37 12.40 2.23
CA LEU A 136 24.80 13.14 3.35
C LEU A 136 24.89 12.22 4.56
N SER A 137 26.04 12.28 5.23
CA SER A 137 26.28 11.68 6.53
C SER A 137 25.21 12.17 7.51
N GLY A 138 24.13 11.38 7.67
CA GLY A 138 23.02 11.75 8.53
C GLY A 138 21.85 10.78 8.50
N ASP A 139 21.44 10.29 7.34
CA ASP A 139 20.26 9.42 7.19
C ASP A 139 20.67 7.97 6.91
N ALA A 140 21.32 7.35 7.89
CA ALA A 140 21.63 5.92 7.82
C ALA A 140 20.33 5.11 7.75
N PHE A 141 20.30 4.11 6.86
CA PHE A 141 19.27 3.08 6.84
C PHE A 141 19.04 2.56 8.26
N TYR A 142 17.79 2.57 8.72
CA TYR A 142 17.44 2.08 10.05
C TYR A 142 16.98 0.62 9.94
N PRO A 143 17.85 -0.36 10.27
CA PRO A 143 17.46 -1.76 10.21
C PRO A 143 16.34 -2.03 11.22
N TYR A 144 15.53 -3.06 10.96
CA TYR A 144 14.60 -3.56 11.96
C TYR A 144 15.38 -4.09 13.17
N GLN A 145 14.97 -3.69 14.37
CA GLN A 145 15.63 -4.04 15.63
C GLN A 145 14.66 -4.63 16.66
N GLY A 146 13.50 -5.11 16.22
CA GLY A 146 12.43 -5.64 17.06
C GLY A 146 11.23 -4.70 17.18
N ASP A 147 10.08 -5.27 17.56
CA ASP A 147 8.76 -4.64 17.53
C ASP A 147 8.68 -3.37 18.37
N GLU A 148 9.26 -3.36 19.58
CA GLU A 148 9.25 -2.17 20.45
C GLU A 148 10.05 -1.01 19.85
N ARG A 149 11.22 -1.29 19.28
CA ARG A 149 12.05 -0.28 18.64
C ARG A 149 11.43 0.23 17.36
N GLU A 150 10.66 -0.61 16.67
CA GLU A 150 9.90 -0.22 15.48
C GLU A 150 8.81 0.80 15.83
N ALA A 151 8.04 0.55 16.90
CA ALA A 151 7.01 1.47 17.37
C ALA A 151 7.58 2.84 17.75
N VAL A 152 8.75 2.87 18.42
CA VAL A 152 9.45 4.12 18.76
C VAL A 152 10.00 4.80 17.51
N PHE A 153 10.66 4.06 16.63
CA PHE A 153 11.25 4.58 15.40
C PHE A 153 10.21 5.26 14.49
N MET A 154 9.03 4.66 14.39
CA MET A 154 7.94 5.18 13.57
C MET A 154 7.06 6.21 14.29
N SER A 155 7.32 6.48 15.58
CA SER A 155 6.45 7.31 16.43
C SER A 155 4.98 6.91 16.27
N MET A 156 4.70 5.62 16.49
CA MET A 156 3.35 5.07 16.35
C MET A 156 2.42 5.67 17.40
N SER A 157 1.23 6.08 16.96
CA SER A 157 0.12 6.36 17.86
C SER A 157 -0.33 5.09 18.60
N VAL A 158 -1.11 5.26 19.67
CA VAL A 158 -1.68 4.13 20.42
C VAL A 158 -2.52 3.21 19.52
N ALA A 159 -3.29 3.78 18.60
CA ALA A 159 -4.09 3.01 17.65
C ALA A 159 -3.20 2.23 16.65
N GLU A 160 -2.22 2.91 16.05
CA GLU A 160 -1.27 2.26 15.12
C GLU A 160 -0.50 1.12 15.80
N LYS A 161 -0.08 1.34 17.05
CA LYS A 161 0.62 0.32 17.84
C LYS A 161 -0.31 -0.85 18.17
N GLY A 162 -1.54 -0.59 18.60
CA GLY A 162 -2.51 -1.66 18.90
C GLY A 162 -2.76 -2.56 17.69
N VAL A 163 -2.89 -1.95 16.52
CA VAL A 163 -3.04 -2.64 15.25
C VAL A 163 -1.77 -3.43 14.85
N TYR A 164 -0.58 -2.82 15.00
CA TYR A 164 0.71 -3.48 14.78
C TYR A 164 0.90 -4.70 15.68
N ASP A 165 0.62 -4.55 16.98
CA ASP A 165 0.71 -5.61 17.97
C ASP A 165 -0.26 -6.77 17.65
N LYS A 166 -1.50 -6.46 17.21
CA LYS A 166 -2.48 -7.48 16.79
C LYS A 166 -2.01 -8.30 15.59
N LEU A 167 -1.42 -7.67 14.57
CA LEU A 167 -0.88 -8.42 13.43
C LEU A 167 0.36 -9.25 13.79
N ASN A 168 1.25 -8.71 14.63
CA ASN A 168 2.40 -9.48 15.11
C ASN A 168 1.94 -10.68 15.95
N ALA A 169 1.01 -10.47 16.86
CA ALA A 169 0.43 -11.56 17.66
C ALA A 169 -0.23 -12.63 16.80
N LEU A 170 -0.93 -12.23 15.72
CA LEU A 170 -1.51 -13.17 14.77
C LEU A 170 -0.43 -13.99 14.03
N ALA A 171 0.60 -13.32 13.53
CA ALA A 171 1.70 -13.98 12.82
C ALA A 171 2.53 -14.91 13.71
N ASP A 172 2.68 -14.57 14.98
CA ASP A 172 3.48 -15.32 15.96
C ASP A 172 2.67 -16.38 16.73
N SER A 173 1.37 -16.45 16.48
CA SER A 173 0.49 -17.37 17.18
C SER A 173 0.91 -18.83 16.95
N ALA A 174 0.50 -19.71 17.86
CA ALA A 174 0.74 -21.14 17.72
C ALA A 174 0.03 -21.76 16.50
N GLY A 175 -0.95 -21.05 15.92
CA GLY A 175 -1.71 -21.48 14.74
C GLY A 175 -1.31 -20.70 13.48
N PHE A 176 -1.81 -21.12 12.33
CA PHE A 176 -1.73 -20.35 11.09
C PHE A 176 -2.89 -19.39 10.96
N ALA A 177 -2.60 -18.18 10.47
CA ALA A 177 -3.59 -17.12 10.32
C ALA A 177 -4.71 -17.57 9.38
N ARG A 178 -5.96 -17.33 9.78
CA ARG A 178 -7.17 -17.69 9.03
C ARG A 178 -7.94 -16.44 8.61
N MET A 179 -8.84 -16.57 7.64
CA MET A 179 -9.63 -15.42 7.16
C MET A 179 -10.41 -14.72 8.28
N CYS A 180 -11.02 -15.50 9.18
CA CYS A 180 -11.76 -14.96 10.32
C CYS A 180 -10.89 -14.19 11.33
N ASP A 181 -9.58 -14.43 11.36
CA ASP A 181 -8.65 -13.63 12.17
C ASP A 181 -8.48 -12.22 11.61
N PHE A 182 -8.40 -12.10 10.28
CA PHE A 182 -8.33 -10.81 9.60
C PHE A 182 -9.65 -10.04 9.70
N GLU A 183 -10.80 -10.69 9.47
CA GLU A 183 -12.13 -10.08 9.61
C GLU A 183 -12.33 -9.46 10.99
N ARG A 184 -11.85 -10.13 12.04
CA ARG A 184 -11.93 -9.64 13.42
C ARG A 184 -11.08 -8.39 13.64
N ILE A 185 -9.84 -8.37 13.12
CA ILE A 185 -8.96 -7.19 13.22
C ILE A 185 -9.58 -5.99 12.48
N VAL A 186 -10.22 -6.22 11.33
CA VAL A 186 -10.91 -5.20 10.52
C VAL A 186 -12.10 -4.59 11.27
N VAL A 187 -12.94 -5.43 11.86
CA VAL A 187 -14.15 -4.99 12.56
C VAL A 187 -13.81 -4.22 13.84
N GLU A 188 -12.71 -4.58 14.48
CA GLU A 188 -12.26 -3.94 15.73
C GLU A 188 -11.49 -2.63 15.50
N ASP A 189 -10.79 -2.48 14.37
CA ASP A 189 -9.93 -1.32 14.08
C ASP A 189 -10.13 -0.79 12.65
N SER A 190 -11.03 0.20 12.50
CA SER A 190 -11.32 0.88 11.22
C SER A 190 -10.22 1.84 10.75
N THR A 191 -9.09 1.93 11.47
CA THR A 191 -8.05 2.93 11.23
C THR A 191 -6.98 2.51 10.23
N TRP A 192 -6.95 1.24 9.83
CA TRP A 192 -6.00 0.76 8.81
C TRP A 192 -6.69 0.63 7.44
N CYS A 193 -5.89 0.45 6.37
CA CYS A 193 -6.29 0.34 4.96
C CYS A 193 -7.19 -0.87 4.64
N LEU A 194 -7.93 -1.38 5.61
CA LEU A 194 -8.99 -2.35 5.45
C LEU A 194 -10.28 -1.57 5.28
N ASP A 195 -10.53 -1.10 4.07
CA ASP A 195 -11.89 -0.79 3.69
C ASP A 195 -12.68 -2.12 3.75
N ALA A 196 -13.73 -2.19 4.57
CA ALA A 196 -14.54 -3.40 4.76
C ALA A 196 -15.17 -3.88 3.42
N SER A 197 -15.22 -3.00 2.42
CA SER A 197 -15.58 -3.30 1.02
C SER A 197 -14.63 -4.30 0.35
N MET A 198 -13.40 -4.47 0.83
CA MET A 198 -12.36 -5.38 0.28
C MET A 198 -12.57 -6.86 0.62
N LEU A 199 -13.37 -7.15 1.66
CA LEU A 199 -13.77 -8.52 2.03
C LEU A 199 -15.05 -8.95 1.30
N THR A 200 -15.66 -8.05 0.55
CA THR A 200 -16.82 -8.31 -0.30
C THR A 200 -16.39 -8.29 -1.77
N ASP A 201 -16.96 -9.16 -2.61
CA ASP A 201 -16.60 -9.39 -4.03
C ASP A 201 -16.66 -8.15 -4.97
N SER A 202 -16.84 -6.94 -4.45
CA SER A 202 -16.86 -5.70 -5.20
C SER A 202 -15.50 -5.00 -5.12
N VAL A 203 -14.71 -5.15 -6.18
CA VAL A 203 -13.47 -4.41 -6.42
C VAL A 203 -13.82 -2.98 -6.85
N PRO A 204 -13.58 -1.92 -6.04
CA PRO A 204 -13.43 -0.59 -6.57
C PRO A 204 -12.01 -0.45 -7.15
N TYR A 205 -11.90 0.39 -8.18
CA TYR A 205 -10.78 0.53 -9.10
C TYR A 205 -9.44 1.03 -8.52
N PHE A 206 -9.18 0.90 -7.22
CA PHE A 206 -7.91 1.34 -6.61
C PHE A 206 -7.59 0.47 -5.39
N LEU A 207 -6.85 -0.62 -5.60
CA LEU A 207 -6.06 -1.31 -4.55
C LEU A 207 -5.07 -2.33 -5.16
N GLU A 208 -4.49 -2.04 -6.32
CA GLU A 208 -3.49 -2.90 -6.98
C GLU A 208 -2.08 -2.83 -6.35
N GLU A 209 -1.90 -2.06 -5.28
CA GLU A 209 -0.57 -1.53 -4.97
C GLU A 209 0.24 -2.29 -3.89
N ASN A 210 -0.32 -3.31 -3.25
CA ASN A 210 0.33 -3.87 -2.06
C ASN A 210 1.19 -5.10 -2.35
N LEU A 211 0.87 -5.91 -3.36
CA LEU A 211 1.55 -7.20 -3.54
C LEU A 211 2.87 -7.11 -4.31
N GLY A 212 2.96 -6.26 -5.35
CA GLY A 212 4.23 -6.07 -6.07
C GLY A 212 5.33 -5.49 -5.18
N VAL A 213 4.97 -4.49 -4.37
CA VAL A 213 5.85 -3.94 -3.34
C VAL A 213 6.15 -4.97 -2.25
N SER A 214 5.16 -5.73 -1.76
CA SER A 214 5.40 -6.82 -0.79
C SER A 214 6.41 -7.83 -1.29
N LEU A 215 6.33 -8.24 -2.55
CA LEU A 215 7.21 -9.23 -3.14
C LEU A 215 8.63 -8.68 -3.34
N LEU A 216 8.77 -7.44 -3.79
CA LEU A 216 10.07 -6.78 -3.89
C LEU A 216 10.72 -6.58 -2.51
N LEU A 217 9.91 -6.23 -1.51
CA LEU A 217 10.35 -6.02 -0.13
C LEU A 217 10.49 -7.33 0.67
N SER A 218 9.95 -8.44 0.18
CA SER A 218 10.02 -9.75 0.84
C SER A 218 11.47 -10.20 1.07
N GLY A 219 12.40 -9.81 0.19
CA GLY A 219 13.83 -10.04 0.37
C GLY A 219 14.51 -9.13 1.41
N ILE A 220 13.82 -8.07 1.87
CA ILE A 220 14.33 -7.08 2.84
C ILE A 220 13.65 -7.26 4.21
N GLY A 221 12.45 -7.83 4.24
CA GLY A 221 11.74 -8.25 5.44
C GLY A 221 10.37 -7.60 5.62
N SER A 222 9.50 -8.30 6.35
CA SER A 222 8.14 -7.90 6.70
C SER A 222 7.99 -6.48 7.28
N ALA A 223 8.96 -6.02 8.07
CA ALA A 223 8.93 -4.67 8.67
C ALA A 223 8.94 -3.56 7.61
N MET A 224 9.67 -3.75 6.50
CA MET A 224 9.65 -2.77 5.39
C MET A 224 8.26 -2.64 4.81
N PHE A 225 7.56 -3.75 4.67
CA PHE A 225 6.20 -3.73 4.16
C PHE A 225 5.27 -2.89 5.04
N TYR A 226 5.29 -3.11 6.36
CA TYR A 226 4.50 -2.29 7.29
C TYR A 226 4.81 -0.79 7.16
N ARG A 227 6.11 -0.43 7.07
CA ARG A 227 6.55 0.96 6.94
C ARG A 227 5.95 1.67 5.73
N VAL A 228 5.86 0.98 4.59
CA VAL A 228 5.28 1.55 3.37
C VAL A 228 3.79 1.81 3.53
N ILE A 229 3.05 0.81 4.00
CA ILE A 229 1.59 0.91 4.14
C ILE A 229 1.21 1.99 5.15
N GLN A 230 1.91 2.04 6.29
CA GLN A 230 1.67 3.07 7.29
C GLN A 230 2.00 4.48 6.75
N SER A 231 3.08 4.63 5.99
CA SER A 231 3.44 5.92 5.38
C SER A 231 2.32 6.44 4.46
N LYS A 232 1.76 5.54 3.63
CA LYS A 232 0.62 5.87 2.77
C LYS A 232 -0.61 6.27 3.58
N ALA A 233 -1.01 5.46 4.57
CA ALA A 233 -2.17 5.71 5.41
C ALA A 233 -2.07 7.07 6.14
N ARG A 234 -0.90 7.40 6.67
CA ARG A 234 -0.63 8.70 7.30
C ARG A 234 -0.78 9.84 6.31
N ALA A 235 -0.20 9.72 5.12
CA ALA A 235 -0.27 10.76 4.11
C ALA A 235 -1.71 11.00 3.61
N GLU A 236 -2.46 9.94 3.36
CA GLU A 236 -3.88 10.02 2.96
C GLU A 236 -4.73 10.67 4.06
N TYR A 237 -4.59 10.24 5.30
CA TYR A 237 -5.32 10.80 6.43
C TYR A 237 -5.04 12.30 6.61
N VAL A 238 -3.77 12.70 6.59
CA VAL A 238 -3.40 14.11 6.78
C VAL A 238 -3.82 14.96 5.58
N ALA A 239 -3.68 14.44 4.36
CA ALA A 239 -4.12 15.14 3.16
C ALA A 239 -5.63 15.39 3.18
N GLU A 240 -6.44 14.42 3.60
CA GLU A 240 -7.90 14.60 3.74
C GLU A 240 -8.24 15.60 4.85
N CYS A 241 -7.46 15.64 5.94
CA CYS A 241 -7.66 16.63 7.01
C CYS A 241 -7.37 18.07 6.55
N PHE A 242 -6.31 18.28 5.76
CA PHE A 242 -5.93 19.63 5.29
C PHE A 242 -6.64 20.05 4.01
N TYR A 243 -6.98 19.10 3.14
CA TYR A 243 -7.60 19.32 1.83
C TYR A 243 -8.77 18.36 1.61
N PRO A 244 -9.91 18.50 2.33
CA PRO A 244 -11.05 17.60 2.19
C PRO A 244 -11.54 17.53 0.74
N GLY A 245 -11.52 16.35 0.15
CA GLY A 245 -11.88 16.14 -1.27
C GLY A 245 -10.94 16.77 -2.31
N GLY A 246 -9.82 17.37 -1.88
CA GLY A 246 -8.83 18.06 -2.73
C GLY A 246 -7.49 17.34 -2.85
N ALA A 247 -7.41 16.09 -2.40
CA ALA A 247 -6.18 15.27 -2.40
C ALA A 247 -5.99 14.44 -3.69
N LYS A 248 -6.59 14.88 -4.80
CA LYS A 248 -6.64 14.18 -6.10
C LYS A 248 -6.71 15.17 -7.27
N ASP A 249 -6.54 14.66 -8.49
CA ASP A 249 -6.80 15.34 -9.76
C ASP A 249 -6.00 16.65 -9.93
N GLY A 250 -4.71 16.62 -9.62
CA GLY A 250 -3.81 17.74 -9.93
C GLY A 250 -3.88 18.90 -8.93
N MET A 251 -4.73 18.79 -7.91
CA MET A 251 -4.96 19.86 -6.95
C MET A 251 -3.80 20.02 -5.95
N ARG A 252 -3.78 21.15 -5.23
CA ARG A 252 -2.76 21.41 -4.20
C ARG A 252 -2.70 20.35 -3.10
N GLY A 253 -3.84 19.75 -2.74
CA GLY A 253 -3.86 18.65 -1.77
C GLY A 253 -3.23 17.37 -2.30
N ASP A 254 -3.28 17.17 -3.62
CA ASP A 254 -2.57 16.08 -4.30
C ASP A 254 -1.05 16.31 -4.21
N ALA A 255 -0.59 17.51 -4.56
CA ALA A 255 0.82 17.91 -4.41
C ALA A 255 1.32 17.73 -2.96
N PHE A 256 0.52 18.16 -1.97
CA PHE A 256 0.80 17.92 -0.56
C PHE A 256 0.99 16.43 -0.26
N LYS A 257 0.03 15.59 -0.67
CA LYS A 257 0.04 14.14 -0.41
C LYS A 257 1.29 13.50 -1.00
N HIS A 258 1.66 13.82 -2.24
CA HIS A 258 2.83 13.29 -2.94
C HIS A 258 4.16 13.70 -2.29
N ILE A 259 4.31 14.97 -1.91
CA ILE A 259 5.49 15.44 -1.16
C ILE A 259 5.59 14.72 0.18
N TYR A 260 4.48 14.66 0.91
CA TYR A 260 4.48 14.19 2.28
C TYR A 260 4.68 12.68 2.40
N VAL A 261 4.05 11.88 1.53
CA VAL A 261 4.28 10.42 1.52
C VAL A 261 5.75 10.09 1.18
N ASN A 262 6.37 10.85 0.28
CA ASN A 262 7.78 10.69 -0.08
C ASN A 262 8.72 11.00 1.10
N MET A 263 8.38 11.98 1.93
CA MET A 263 9.12 12.23 3.16
C MET A 263 9.05 11.04 4.12
N LEU A 264 7.85 10.53 4.37
CA LEU A 264 7.64 9.39 5.27
C LEU A 264 8.38 8.15 4.76
N LEU A 265 8.24 7.85 3.47
CA LEU A 265 8.91 6.71 2.85
C LEU A 265 10.43 6.85 2.88
N ARG A 266 10.99 8.02 2.55
CA ARG A 266 12.45 8.24 2.65
C ARG A 266 12.93 7.99 4.07
N ARG A 267 12.21 8.50 5.07
CA ARG A 267 12.61 8.38 6.46
C ARG A 267 12.56 6.94 6.97
N TYR A 268 11.45 6.25 6.73
CA TYR A 268 11.24 4.92 7.27
C TYR A 268 11.92 3.84 6.45
N THR A 269 12.16 4.05 5.17
CA THR A 269 12.85 3.10 4.31
C THR A 269 14.22 3.64 3.90
N SER A 270 14.31 4.26 2.74
CA SER A 270 15.44 5.05 2.25
C SER A 270 14.96 5.89 1.07
N GLU A 271 15.74 6.88 0.64
CA GLU A 271 15.43 7.65 -0.58
C GLU A 271 15.28 6.74 -1.82
N ARG A 272 16.13 5.70 -1.95
CA ARG A 272 16.07 4.76 -3.07
C ARG A 272 14.79 3.93 -3.07
N LEU A 273 14.35 3.47 -1.89
CA LEU A 273 13.11 2.72 -1.76
C LEU A 273 11.89 3.62 -1.94
N ALA A 274 11.93 4.87 -1.47
CA ALA A 274 10.89 5.85 -1.73
C ALA A 274 10.70 6.10 -3.24
N TRP A 275 11.80 6.30 -3.99
CA TRP A 275 11.76 6.42 -5.45
C TRP A 275 11.16 5.16 -6.10
N LEU A 276 11.63 3.98 -5.70
CA LEU A 276 11.15 2.71 -6.23
C LEU A 276 9.64 2.54 -6.06
N ILE A 277 9.13 2.87 -4.88
CA ILE A 277 7.72 2.72 -4.53
C ILE A 277 6.87 3.77 -5.24
N MET A 278 7.26 5.03 -5.15
CA MET A 278 6.45 6.15 -5.64
C MET A 278 6.48 6.25 -7.16
N ASP A 279 7.67 6.36 -7.74
CA ASP A 279 7.80 6.73 -9.15
C ASP A 279 7.65 5.52 -10.06
N VAL A 280 8.29 4.40 -9.69
CA VAL A 280 8.27 3.21 -10.54
C VAL A 280 7.00 2.41 -10.34
N TYR A 281 6.57 2.25 -9.09
CA TYR A 281 5.46 1.36 -8.78
C TYR A 281 4.11 2.09 -8.70
N TRP A 282 3.97 3.24 -8.04
CA TRP A 282 2.67 3.92 -7.99
C TRP A 282 2.39 4.75 -9.26
N GLU A 283 3.35 5.53 -9.74
CA GLU A 283 3.09 6.38 -10.92
C GLU A 283 3.14 5.64 -12.25
N ALA A 284 4.14 4.78 -12.48
CA ALA A 284 4.31 4.16 -13.80
C ALA A 284 3.42 2.92 -14.03
N VAL A 285 2.89 2.30 -12.97
CA VAL A 285 1.89 1.22 -13.08
C VAL A 285 0.48 1.76 -13.25
N GLY A 286 0.20 2.93 -12.67
CA GLY A 286 -1.10 3.57 -12.74
C GLY A 286 -1.50 3.99 -14.15
N ASN A 287 -2.79 3.94 -14.46
CA ASN A 287 -3.34 4.53 -15.69
C ASN A 287 -3.54 6.04 -15.52
N ASN A 288 -2.45 6.76 -15.22
CA ASN A 288 -2.46 8.19 -14.93
C ASN A 288 -2.44 9.01 -16.22
N ALA A 289 -3.17 10.13 -16.24
CA ALA A 289 -3.05 11.07 -17.34
C ALA A 289 -1.62 11.65 -17.35
N PRO A 290 -1.04 11.98 -18.53
CA PRO A 290 0.31 12.54 -18.61
C PRO A 290 0.57 13.75 -17.70
N CYS A 291 -0.44 14.59 -17.47
CA CYS A 291 -0.35 15.77 -16.60
C CYS A 291 -0.27 15.41 -15.11
N ASP A 292 -1.06 14.43 -14.67
CA ASP A 292 -1.02 13.90 -13.31
C ASP A 292 0.34 13.27 -13.04
N MET A 293 0.76 12.34 -13.92
CA MET A 293 2.04 11.63 -13.77
C MET A 293 3.24 12.58 -13.67
N VAL A 294 3.34 13.60 -14.53
CA VAL A 294 4.48 14.54 -14.49
C VAL A 294 4.46 15.41 -13.22
N MET A 295 3.28 15.87 -12.81
CA MET A 295 3.11 16.61 -11.56
C MET A 295 3.53 15.76 -10.35
N ASP A 296 3.03 14.53 -10.29
CA ASP A 296 3.29 13.60 -9.18
C ASP A 296 4.77 13.25 -9.08
N LEU A 297 5.43 12.92 -10.21
CA LEU A 297 6.88 12.67 -10.25
C LEU A 297 7.70 13.88 -9.75
N HIS A 298 7.33 15.09 -10.16
CA HIS A 298 8.00 16.31 -9.72
C HIS A 298 7.83 16.53 -8.21
N ASN A 299 6.60 16.43 -7.72
CA ASN A 299 6.26 16.63 -6.31
C ASN A 299 6.87 15.52 -5.42
N ASN A 300 6.95 14.29 -5.92
CA ASN A 300 7.65 13.20 -5.24
C ASN A 300 9.13 13.56 -5.01
N GLN A 301 9.80 14.14 -6.01
CA GLN A 301 11.21 14.54 -5.92
C GLN A 301 11.45 15.67 -4.91
N ILE A 302 10.49 16.61 -4.80
CA ILE A 302 10.53 17.67 -3.79
C ILE A 302 10.57 17.07 -2.38
N GLY A 303 9.64 16.15 -2.09
CA GLY A 303 9.52 15.53 -0.76
C GLY A 303 10.66 14.59 -0.39
N ARG A 304 11.11 13.72 -1.31
CA ARG A 304 12.16 12.73 -0.99
C ARG A 304 13.57 13.29 -1.12
N SER A 305 13.80 14.39 -1.85
CA SER A 305 15.17 14.81 -2.19
C SER A 305 15.39 16.30 -1.95
N ARG A 306 14.72 17.17 -2.71
CA ARG A 306 15.10 18.59 -2.84
C ARG A 306 14.92 19.38 -1.53
N LEU A 307 13.78 19.18 -0.84
CA LEU A 307 13.41 19.94 0.36
C LEU A 307 13.19 19.04 1.59
N TYR A 308 13.60 17.78 1.52
CA TYR A 308 13.40 16.80 2.61
C TYR A 308 13.92 17.32 3.96
N SER A 309 15.14 17.85 4.01
CA SER A 309 15.75 18.33 5.26
C SER A 309 15.01 19.52 5.85
N GLU A 310 14.48 20.40 5.00
CA GLU A 310 13.70 21.57 5.41
C GLU A 310 12.36 21.14 6.00
N PHE A 311 11.64 20.26 5.31
CA PHE A 311 10.36 19.76 5.80
C PHE A 311 10.50 18.88 7.04
N ARG A 312 11.57 18.09 7.14
CA ARG A 312 11.83 17.28 8.34
C ARG A 312 12.11 18.18 9.56
N GLY A 313 12.76 19.33 9.35
CA GLY A 313 13.26 20.15 10.44
C GLY A 313 14.27 19.39 11.29
N ASP A 314 14.37 19.72 12.58
CA ASP A 314 15.36 19.09 13.47
C ASP A 314 14.93 17.71 13.99
N ASP A 315 13.63 17.53 14.27
CA ASP A 315 13.10 16.28 14.81
C ASP A 315 12.94 15.20 13.73
N ARG A 316 13.59 14.05 13.94
CA ARG A 316 13.59 12.90 13.03
C ARG A 316 12.48 11.89 13.28
N TYR A 317 11.61 12.14 14.25
CA TYR A 317 10.52 11.24 14.64
C TYR A 317 9.14 11.93 14.65
N ASP A 318 9.09 13.27 14.58
CA ASP A 318 7.84 14.03 14.58
C ASP A 318 7.24 14.19 13.18
N TRP A 319 6.70 13.09 12.67
CA TRP A 319 6.05 13.04 11.36
C TRP A 319 4.89 14.03 11.23
N LYS A 320 4.22 14.40 12.34
CA LYS A 320 3.12 15.37 12.33
C LYS A 320 3.64 16.79 12.10
N SER A 321 4.75 17.17 12.73
CA SER A 321 5.39 18.45 12.44
C SER A 321 5.88 18.54 11.00
N TRP A 322 6.35 17.43 10.41
CA TRP A 322 6.71 17.41 8.98
C TRP A 322 5.51 17.75 8.09
N ALA A 323 4.33 17.20 8.39
CA ALA A 323 3.10 17.55 7.70
C ALA A 323 2.79 19.05 7.81
N GLY A 324 2.97 19.64 8.99
CA GLY A 324 2.80 21.09 9.19
C GLY A 324 3.80 21.92 8.38
N ASN A 325 5.04 21.44 8.23
CA ASN A 325 6.06 22.12 7.43
C ASN A 325 5.72 22.06 5.93
N VAL A 326 5.30 20.89 5.42
CA VAL A 326 4.83 20.73 4.04
C VAL A 326 3.58 21.56 3.78
N LEU A 327 2.64 21.63 4.74
CA LEU A 327 1.44 22.45 4.61
C LEU A 327 1.80 23.92 4.41
N ARG A 328 2.66 24.49 5.26
CA ARG A 328 3.11 25.88 5.13
C ARG A 328 3.80 26.14 3.79
N PHE A 329 4.58 25.17 3.31
CA PHE A 329 5.21 25.26 1.99
C PHE A 329 4.18 25.32 0.86
N ILE A 330 3.15 24.47 0.88
CA ILE A 330 2.07 24.46 -0.13
C ILE A 330 1.19 25.73 -0.03
N GLU A 331 0.96 26.26 1.16
CA GLU A 331 0.12 27.44 1.35
C GLU A 331 0.76 28.75 0.87
N ASP A 332 2.09 28.82 0.80
CA ASP A 332 2.81 29.95 0.18
C ASP A 332 2.82 29.83 -1.35
N THR A 333 1.65 30.10 -1.94
CA THR A 333 1.47 30.00 -3.39
C THR A 333 2.28 31.06 -4.15
N THR A 334 2.67 32.15 -3.50
CA THR A 334 3.42 33.25 -4.14
C THR A 334 4.87 32.91 -4.39
N SER A 335 5.47 32.10 -3.52
CA SER A 335 6.91 31.80 -3.58
C SER A 335 7.20 30.34 -3.89
N ASN A 336 6.30 29.41 -3.60
CA ASN A 336 6.61 27.97 -3.66
C ASN A 336 5.81 27.19 -4.70
N SER A 337 4.95 27.85 -5.48
CA SER A 337 4.08 27.17 -6.44
C SER A 337 4.43 27.47 -7.89
N ALA A 338 4.13 26.53 -8.78
CA ALA A 338 4.10 26.73 -10.22
C ALA A 338 2.80 26.12 -10.77
N TYR A 339 1.83 27.00 -11.05
CA TYR A 339 0.58 26.61 -11.70
C TYR A 339 0.84 26.22 -13.14
N GLN A 340 0.28 25.08 -13.54
CA GLN A 340 0.37 24.59 -14.91
C GLN A 340 -1.02 24.60 -15.55
N SER A 341 -1.15 25.27 -16.70
CA SER A 341 -2.40 25.30 -17.48
C SER A 341 -2.56 24.03 -18.31
N TRP A 342 -2.45 22.86 -17.67
CA TRP A 342 -2.53 21.56 -18.31
C TRP A 342 -3.96 21.01 -18.33
N ASN A 343 -4.18 19.97 -19.13
CA ASN A 343 -5.38 19.14 -19.11
C ASN A 343 -5.03 17.69 -19.43
N LYS A 344 -5.96 16.76 -19.18
CA LYS A 344 -5.74 15.31 -19.34
C LYS A 344 -5.51 14.86 -20.79
N GLU A 345 -5.83 15.70 -21.77
CA GLU A 345 -5.68 15.41 -23.21
C GLU A 345 -4.35 15.91 -23.78
N LEU A 346 -3.59 16.71 -23.03
CA LEU A 346 -2.32 17.24 -23.51
C LEU A 346 -1.29 16.12 -23.74
N PRO A 347 -0.62 16.10 -24.90
CA PRO A 347 0.45 15.15 -25.16
C PRO A 347 1.63 15.32 -24.19
N LEU A 348 2.21 14.19 -23.76
CA LEU A 348 3.30 14.13 -22.78
C LEU A 348 4.49 15.05 -23.08
N HIS A 349 4.85 15.25 -24.36
CA HIS A 349 6.01 16.06 -24.73
C HIS A 349 5.81 17.57 -24.44
N PHE A 350 4.59 18.09 -24.53
CA PHE A 350 4.30 19.47 -24.14
C PHE A 350 4.40 19.66 -22.62
N ILE A 351 3.93 18.67 -21.87
CA ILE A 351 3.91 18.69 -20.41
C ILE A 351 5.34 18.61 -19.86
N ARG A 352 6.17 17.72 -20.41
CA ARG A 352 7.59 17.60 -20.02
C ARG A 352 8.37 18.88 -20.31
N ALA A 353 8.20 19.45 -21.50
CA ALA A 353 8.84 20.72 -21.82
C ALA A 353 8.44 21.83 -20.83
N ALA A 354 7.18 21.90 -20.41
CA ALA A 354 6.74 22.88 -19.40
C ALA A 354 7.33 22.59 -18.01
N GLU A 355 7.44 21.33 -17.60
CA GLU A 355 8.04 20.93 -16.32
C GLU A 355 9.54 21.25 -16.26
N GLU A 356 10.29 21.06 -17.35
CA GLU A 356 11.72 21.39 -17.43
C GLU A 356 12.01 22.88 -17.19
N HIS A 357 11.04 23.75 -17.46
CA HIS A 357 11.14 25.19 -17.21
C HIS A 357 10.61 25.60 -15.81
N ALA A 358 9.96 24.69 -15.09
CA ALA A 358 9.50 24.96 -13.74
C ALA A 358 10.68 24.99 -12.76
N ASN A 359 10.60 25.86 -11.75
CA ASN A 359 11.61 25.87 -10.70
C ASN A 359 11.58 24.52 -9.97
N PRO A 360 12.70 23.78 -9.87
CA PRO A 360 12.72 22.50 -9.18
C PRO A 360 12.37 22.58 -7.69
N LEU A 361 12.41 23.76 -7.07
CA LEU A 361 12.03 23.96 -5.68
C LEU A 361 10.56 24.34 -5.50
N HIS A 362 9.79 24.51 -6.59
CA HIS A 362 8.38 24.86 -6.51
C HIS A 362 7.52 23.62 -6.76
N TYR A 363 6.46 23.42 -5.97
CA TYR A 363 5.52 22.34 -6.26
C TYR A 363 4.68 22.67 -7.50
N LEU A 364 4.34 21.62 -8.24
CA LEU A 364 3.44 21.71 -9.39
C LEU A 364 2.02 21.40 -8.95
N TYR A 365 1.08 22.14 -9.53
CA TYR A 365 -0.34 21.81 -9.47
C TYR A 365 -1.03 22.29 -10.75
N TRP A 366 -2.08 21.59 -11.15
CA TRP A 366 -2.87 21.91 -12.32
C TRP A 366 -4.35 21.70 -11.99
N ASN A 367 -5.22 22.66 -12.29
CA ASN A 367 -6.63 22.57 -11.92
C ASN A 367 -7.48 22.40 -13.18
N LYS A 368 -8.39 21.42 -13.16
CA LYS A 368 -9.46 21.22 -14.15
C LYS A 368 -10.40 22.42 -14.29
N SER A 369 -10.39 23.34 -13.33
CA SER A 369 -11.34 24.47 -13.21
C SER A 369 -10.63 25.82 -13.15
N GLN A 370 -10.17 26.31 -14.29
CA GLN A 370 -10.36 27.73 -14.61
C GLN A 370 -10.85 27.84 -16.06
N PRO A 371 -12.07 28.38 -16.31
CA PRO A 371 -12.46 28.84 -17.63
C PRO A 371 -11.60 30.01 -18.10
#